data_AF-C1F9D9-F1
#
_entry.id   AF-C1F9D9-F1
#
_cell.length_a   1.000
_cell.length_b   1.000
_cell.length_c   1.000
_cell.angle_alpha   90.00
_cell.angle_beta   90.00
_cell.angle_gamma   90.00
#
_symmetry.space_group_name_H-M   'P 1'
#
loop_
_entity.id
_entity.type
_entity.pdbx_description
1 polymer ?
#
loop_
_entity_poly.entity_id
_entity_poly.type
_entity_poly.pdbx_seq_one_letter_code
_entity_poly.pdbx_strand_id
1 'polypeptide(L)'
;MVRSISCWVKLTGNRASSDEAKQLYQELWISLVSVVQSYTAAALMAVPGESFECSREADDKCILRAKHKQLLLWRSGAAGDGSWKVRSSAEETLAEGRFSLNVQGLVSVDGSPSMEMDAAAEILAAKIL
;
A
#
# COMPACT_ATOMS: atom_id res chain seq x y z
N MET A 1 60.37 -18.88 4.24
CA MET A 1 59.80 -18.25 3.03
C MET A 1 58.32 -18.67 2.96
N VAL A 2 57.43 -17.88 3.58
CA VAL A 2 56.02 -18.23 3.81
C VAL A 2 55.17 -17.59 2.72
N ARG A 3 54.44 -18.40 1.93
CA ARG A 3 53.45 -17.89 0.96
C ARG A 3 52.06 -17.99 1.59
N SER A 4 51.55 -16.84 2.03
CA SER A 4 50.16 -16.67 2.48
C SER A 4 49.24 -16.70 1.26
N ILE A 5 48.30 -17.64 1.23
CA ILE A 5 47.26 -17.75 0.20
C ILE A 5 46.06 -16.93 0.67
N SER A 6 45.80 -15.81 0.00
CA SER A 6 44.64 -14.96 0.25
C SER A 6 43.36 -15.66 -0.19
N CYS A 7 42.46 -15.91 0.77
CA CYS A 7 41.12 -16.43 0.55
C CYS A 7 40.22 -15.31 0.00
N TRP A 8 39.73 -15.45 -1.23
CA TRP A 8 38.68 -14.59 -1.80
C TRP A 8 37.34 -15.32 -1.69
N VAL A 9 36.59 -15.06 -0.63
CA VAL A 9 35.17 -15.42 -0.57
C VAL A 9 34.39 -14.34 -1.30
N LYS A 10 33.83 -14.67 -2.46
CA LYS A 10 32.89 -13.82 -3.20
C LYS A 10 31.61 -13.66 -2.37
N LEU A 11 31.34 -12.44 -1.91
CA LEU A 11 30.07 -12.03 -1.31
C LEU A 11 28.99 -11.92 -2.39
N THR A 12 28.26 -13.01 -2.66
CA THR A 12 27.06 -13.02 -3.53
C THR A 12 25.75 -13.08 -2.74
N GLY A 13 25.76 -12.73 -1.45
CA GLY A 13 24.61 -12.90 -0.54
C GLY A 13 23.64 -11.74 -0.39
N ASN A 14 23.84 -10.59 -1.08
CA ASN A 14 23.11 -9.35 -0.72
C ASN A 14 22.09 -8.83 -1.75
N ARG A 15 22.00 -9.42 -2.95
CA ARG A 15 21.04 -9.00 -3.99
C ARG A 15 19.73 -9.78 -3.95
N ALA A 16 19.80 -11.09 -3.73
CA ALA A 16 18.61 -11.96 -3.64
C ALA A 16 17.66 -11.50 -2.52
N SER A 17 18.19 -11.17 -1.33
CA SER A 17 17.39 -10.68 -0.21
C SER A 17 16.70 -9.34 -0.48
N SER A 18 17.31 -8.46 -1.29
CA SER A 18 16.71 -7.18 -1.63
C SER A 18 15.58 -7.32 -2.65
N ASP A 19 15.67 -8.27 -3.57
CA ASP A 19 14.66 -8.47 -4.60
C ASP A 19 13.49 -9.30 -4.06
N GLU A 20 13.76 -10.30 -3.20
CA GLU A 20 12.73 -11.01 -2.43
C GLU A 20 11.93 -10.06 -1.53
N ALA A 21 12.60 -9.14 -0.83
CA ALA A 21 11.91 -8.14 -0.01
C ALA A 21 11.01 -7.22 -0.84
N LYS A 22 11.46 -6.77 -2.02
CA LYS A 22 10.66 -5.95 -2.93
C LYS A 22 9.41 -6.68 -3.39
N GLN A 23 9.57 -7.95 -3.79
CA GLN A 23 8.47 -8.79 -4.24
C GLN A 23 7.45 -9.00 -3.10
N LEU A 24 7.92 -9.32 -1.89
CA LEU A 24 7.05 -9.45 -0.72
C LEU A 24 6.24 -8.18 -0.47
N TYR A 25 6.89 -7.00 -0.47
CA TYR A 25 6.16 -5.74 -0.29
C TYR A 25 5.16 -5.45 -1.40
N GLN A 26 5.45 -5.89 -2.63
CA GLN A 26 4.52 -5.75 -3.75
C GLN A 26 3.29 -6.64 -3.56
N GLU A 27 3.48 -7.89 -3.15
CA GLU A 27 2.38 -8.83 -2.86
C GLU A 27 1.52 -8.35 -1.68
N LEU A 28 2.16 -7.86 -0.61
CA LEU A 28 1.46 -7.28 0.54
C LEU A 28 0.69 -6.00 0.17
N TRP A 29 1.25 -5.15 -0.70
CA TRP A 29 0.56 -3.98 -1.22
C TRP A 29 -0.66 -4.33 -2.07
N ILE A 30 -0.52 -5.30 -2.97
CA ILE A 30 -1.64 -5.82 -3.77
C ILE A 30 -2.74 -6.35 -2.85
N SER A 31 -2.35 -7.03 -1.77
CA SER A 31 -3.27 -7.54 -0.76
C SER A 31 -4.01 -6.39 -0.06
N LEU A 32 -3.28 -5.39 0.45
CA LEU A 32 -3.87 -4.22 1.12
C LEU A 32 -4.87 -3.50 0.23
N VAL A 33 -4.47 -3.19 -1.02
CA VAL A 33 -5.35 -2.51 -1.99
C VAL A 33 -6.62 -3.31 -2.25
N SER A 34 -6.49 -4.64 -2.39
CA SER A 34 -7.64 -5.50 -2.65
C SER A 34 -8.62 -5.50 -1.47
N VAL A 35 -8.12 -5.51 -0.22
CA VAL A 35 -8.98 -5.42 0.97
C VAL A 35 -9.65 -4.06 1.07
N VAL A 36 -8.92 -2.95 0.86
CA VAL A 36 -9.51 -1.59 0.86
C VAL A 36 -10.60 -1.48 -0.21
N GLN A 37 -10.35 -2.00 -1.40
CA GLN A 37 -11.32 -2.04 -2.50
C GLN A 37 -12.59 -2.80 -2.09
N SER A 38 -12.45 -3.99 -1.47
CA SER A 38 -13.59 -4.79 -1.03
C SER A 38 -14.42 -4.10 0.05
N TYR A 39 -13.77 -3.51 1.06
CA TYR A 39 -14.47 -2.77 2.12
C TYR A 39 -15.20 -1.53 1.57
N THR A 40 -14.54 -0.79 0.68
CA THR A 40 -15.14 0.39 0.04
C THR A 40 -16.35 -0.01 -0.81
N ALA A 41 -16.21 -1.07 -1.62
CA ALA A 41 -17.30 -1.59 -2.44
C ALA A 41 -18.49 -2.02 -1.58
N ALA A 42 -18.24 -2.79 -0.51
CA ALA A 42 -19.28 -3.27 0.39
C ALA A 42 -20.02 -2.10 1.06
N ALA A 43 -19.30 -1.08 1.52
CA ALA A 43 -19.90 0.10 2.14
C ALA A 43 -20.74 0.91 1.15
N LEU A 44 -20.26 1.15 -0.07
CA LEU A 44 -21.00 1.92 -1.09
C LEU A 44 -22.20 1.16 -1.65
N MET A 45 -22.16 -0.18 -1.72
CA MET A 45 -23.31 -0.99 -2.13
C MET A 45 -24.52 -0.82 -1.20
N ALA A 46 -24.30 -0.43 0.06
CA ALA A 46 -25.37 -0.16 1.02
C ALA A 46 -26.00 1.24 0.86
N VAL A 47 -25.42 2.12 0.04
CA VAL A 47 -25.85 3.52 -0.10
C VAL A 47 -26.61 3.71 -1.43
N PRO A 48 -27.92 4.06 -1.41
CA PRO A 48 -28.69 4.27 -2.62
C PRO A 48 -28.13 5.39 -3.51
N GLY A 49 -27.94 5.08 -4.79
CA GLY A 49 -27.51 6.06 -5.80
C GLY A 49 -26.03 6.44 -5.74
N GLU A 50 -25.22 5.70 -4.98
CA GLU A 50 -23.76 5.72 -5.06
C GLU A 50 -23.24 4.90 -6.25
N SER A 51 -22.00 5.17 -6.63
CA SER A 51 -21.28 4.45 -7.66
C SER A 51 -19.88 4.15 -7.16
N PHE A 52 -19.35 2.98 -7.52
CA PHE A 52 -17.99 2.59 -7.16
C PHE A 52 -17.21 2.13 -8.39
N GLU A 53 -16.01 2.69 -8.56
CA GLU A 53 -15.03 2.27 -9.55
C GLU A 53 -13.66 2.14 -8.89
N CYS A 54 -12.87 1.17 -9.33
CA CYS A 54 -11.48 1.01 -8.93
C CYS A 54 -10.61 0.88 -10.17
N SER A 55 -9.56 1.70 -10.26
CA SER A 55 -8.54 1.60 -11.30
C SER A 55 -7.15 1.45 -10.69
N ARG A 56 -6.37 0.48 -11.18
CA ARG A 56 -4.92 0.39 -10.91
C ARG A 56 -4.19 1.00 -12.10
N GLU A 57 -3.50 2.11 -11.87
CA GLU A 57 -2.78 2.83 -12.95
C GLU A 57 -1.33 2.34 -13.09
N ALA A 58 -0.76 1.75 -12.04
CA ALA A 58 0.56 1.13 -11.99
C ALA A 58 0.62 0.13 -10.83
N ASP A 59 1.67 -0.70 -10.77
CA ASP A 59 1.86 -1.67 -9.68
C ASP A 59 1.83 -1.03 -8.29
N ASP A 60 2.13 0.27 -8.17
CA ASP A 60 2.22 1.01 -6.92
C ASP A 60 1.10 2.05 -6.72
N LYS A 61 0.09 2.12 -7.60
CA LYS A 61 -0.96 3.15 -7.53
C LYS A 61 -2.36 2.56 -7.72
N CYS A 62 -3.22 2.82 -6.75
CA CYS A 62 -4.65 2.51 -6.82
C CYS A 62 -5.47 3.79 -6.67
N ILE A 63 -6.53 3.89 -7.47
CA ILE A 63 -7.54 4.94 -7.34
C ILE A 63 -8.90 4.27 -7.17
N LEU A 64 -9.56 4.58 -6.06
CA LEU A 64 -10.94 4.24 -5.76
C LEU A 64 -11.79 5.50 -6.01
N ARG A 65 -12.88 5.37 -6.76
CA ARG A 65 -13.80 6.48 -7.06
C ARG A 65 -15.18 6.15 -6.52
N ALA A 66 -15.66 7.03 -5.64
CA ALA A 66 -17.05 7.14 -5.25
C ALA A 66 -17.71 8.26 -6.08
N LYS A 67 -19.03 8.46 -5.95
CA LYS A 67 -19.76 9.44 -6.76
C LYS A 67 -19.22 10.86 -6.67
N HIS A 68 -18.77 11.28 -5.49
CA HIS A 68 -18.35 12.66 -5.21
C HIS A 68 -16.90 12.80 -4.73
N LYS A 69 -16.21 11.68 -4.51
CA LYS A 69 -14.87 11.63 -3.92
C LYS A 69 -14.02 10.59 -4.61
N GLN A 70 -12.70 10.76 -4.53
CA GLN A 70 -11.73 9.77 -4.95
C GLN A 70 -10.73 9.54 -3.81
N LEU A 71 -10.36 8.28 -3.57
CA LEU A 71 -9.24 7.91 -2.71
C LEU A 71 -8.12 7.39 -3.58
N LEU A 72 -6.97 8.05 -3.49
CA LEU A 72 -5.76 7.68 -4.18
C LEU A 72 -4.81 7.06 -3.14
N LEU A 73 -4.30 5.88 -3.45
CA LEU A 73 -3.33 5.16 -2.63
C LEU A 73 -2.06 4.96 -3.46
N TRP A 74 -0.91 5.22 -2.86
CA TRP A 74 0.39 5.06 -3.49
C TRP A 74 1.39 4.36 -2.58
N ARG A 75 2.11 3.38 -3.12
CA ARG A 75 3.31 2.81 -2.49
C ARG A 75 4.56 3.55 -2.98
N SER A 76 5.49 3.81 -2.07
CA SER A 76 6.77 4.47 -2.37
C SER A 76 7.90 3.45 -2.46
N GLY A 77 8.27 3.08 -3.69
CA GLY A 77 9.50 2.33 -3.98
C GLY A 77 9.50 0.89 -3.48
N ALA A 78 10.67 0.44 -3.01
CA ALA A 78 10.95 -0.95 -2.66
C ALA A 78 10.46 -1.39 -1.26
N ALA A 79 10.04 -0.44 -0.43
CA ALA A 79 9.61 -0.68 0.94
C ALA A 79 8.07 -0.68 1.03
N GLY A 80 7.54 -0.92 2.23
CA GLY A 80 6.09 -0.89 2.48
C GLY A 80 5.53 0.50 2.80
N ASP A 81 6.32 1.56 2.70
CA ASP A 81 5.84 2.93 2.95
C ASP A 81 4.97 3.44 1.80
N GLY A 82 3.98 4.24 2.12
CA GLY A 82 3.09 4.83 1.14
C GLY A 82 2.30 6.03 1.65
N SER A 83 1.47 6.56 0.76
CA SER A 83 0.61 7.71 1.04
C SER A 83 -0.80 7.47 0.54
N TRP A 84 -1.72 8.21 1.14
CA TRP A 84 -3.12 8.23 0.72
C TRP A 84 -3.59 9.67 0.59
N LYS A 85 -4.56 9.91 -0.30
CA LYS A 85 -5.16 11.22 -0.52
C LYS A 85 -6.61 11.09 -0.93
N VAL A 86 -7.46 11.91 -0.33
CA VAL A 86 -8.85 12.07 -0.72
C VAL A 86 -9.00 13.34 -1.55
N ARG A 87 -9.64 13.22 -2.72
CA ARG A 87 -9.99 14.35 -3.58
C ARG A 87 -11.50 14.47 -3.75
N SER A 88 -11.99 15.70 -3.90
CA SER A 88 -13.35 15.96 -4.37
C SER A 88 -13.46 15.73 -5.88
N SER A 89 -14.69 15.72 -6.41
CA SER A 89 -14.94 15.73 -7.86
C SER A 89 -14.37 16.95 -8.59
N ALA A 90 -14.04 18.02 -7.86
CA ALA A 90 -13.36 19.21 -8.40
C ALA A 90 -11.83 19.12 -8.31
N GLU A 91 -11.28 17.94 -8.03
CA GLU A 91 -9.84 17.67 -7.85
C GLU A 91 -9.18 18.42 -6.67
N GLU A 92 -9.98 18.99 -5.76
CA GLU A 92 -9.47 19.59 -4.53
C GLU A 92 -9.05 18.51 -3.55
N THR A 93 -7.89 18.68 -2.91
CA THR A 93 -7.44 17.75 -1.87
C THR A 93 -8.20 18.02 -0.58
N LEU A 94 -9.02 17.05 -0.16
CA LEU A 94 -9.83 17.14 1.07
C LEU A 94 -9.06 16.64 2.29
N ALA A 95 -8.24 15.60 2.11
CA ALA A 95 -7.41 15.02 3.16
C ALA A 95 -6.24 14.26 2.54
N GLU A 96 -5.15 14.10 3.29
CA GLU A 96 -4.02 13.27 2.90
C GLU A 96 -3.29 12.74 4.14
N GLY A 97 -2.52 11.68 3.94
CA GLY A 97 -1.76 11.06 5.01
C GLY A 97 -0.81 9.99 4.50
N ARG A 98 -0.33 9.16 5.44
CA ARG A 98 0.70 8.15 5.18
C ARG A 98 0.31 6.80 5.75
N PHE A 99 0.86 5.75 5.17
CA PHE A 99 0.82 4.44 5.77
C PHE A 99 2.19 3.76 5.66
N SER A 100 2.45 2.80 6.52
CA SER A 100 3.59 1.90 6.40
C SER A 100 3.14 0.46 6.59
N LEU A 101 3.63 -0.41 5.72
CA LEU A 101 3.42 -1.85 5.72
C LEU A 101 4.75 -2.52 6.09
N ASN A 102 4.72 -3.49 7.00
CA ASN A 102 5.91 -4.26 7.36
C ASN A 102 5.87 -5.66 6.75
N VAL A 103 6.99 -6.39 6.88
CA VAL A 103 7.12 -7.77 6.33
C VAL A 103 6.21 -8.79 6.99
N GLN A 104 5.62 -8.46 8.15
CA GLN A 104 4.64 -9.28 8.84
C GLN A 104 3.21 -9.05 8.32
N GLY A 105 3.01 -8.13 7.37
CA GLY A 105 1.68 -7.78 6.85
C GLY A 105 0.91 -6.81 7.74
N LEU A 106 1.53 -6.24 8.78
CA LEU A 106 0.91 -5.22 9.63
C LEU A 106 1.06 -3.84 9.00
N VAL A 107 0.04 -3.02 9.21
CA VAL A 107 -0.07 -1.68 8.63
C VAL A 107 -0.22 -0.64 9.73
N SER A 108 0.49 0.48 9.62
CA SER A 108 0.25 1.69 10.40
C SER A 108 -0.31 2.77 9.47
N VAL A 109 -1.33 3.51 9.91
CA VAL A 109 -1.94 4.62 9.15
C VAL A 109 -1.83 5.90 9.98
N ASP A 110 -1.25 6.94 9.41
CA ASP A 110 -1.09 8.26 10.03
C ASP A 110 -0.43 8.24 11.42
N GLY A 111 0.51 7.31 11.64
CA GLY A 111 1.20 7.15 12.92
C GLY A 111 0.43 6.35 13.97
N SER A 112 -0.66 5.69 13.60
CA SER A 112 -1.35 4.72 14.46
C SER A 112 -0.41 3.57 14.85
N PRO A 113 -0.69 2.84 15.94
CA PRO A 113 -0.08 1.53 16.17
C PRO A 113 -0.28 0.62 14.94
N SER A 114 0.70 -0.25 14.69
CA SER A 114 0.58 -1.26 13.63
C SER A 114 -0.58 -2.20 13.93
N MET A 115 -1.39 -2.49 12.92
CA MET A 115 -2.58 -3.33 13.02
C MET A 115 -2.67 -4.28 11.83
N GLU A 116 -3.59 -5.24 11.93
CA GLU A 116 -3.90 -6.17 10.84
C GLU A 116 -4.41 -5.42 9.61
N MET A 117 -4.18 -6.02 8.44
CA MET A 117 -4.45 -5.40 7.14
C MET A 117 -5.92 -5.07 6.93
N ASP A 118 -6.84 -5.86 7.49
CA ASP A 118 -8.29 -5.64 7.46
C ASP A 118 -8.70 -4.40 8.26
N ALA A 119 -8.18 -4.23 9.48
CA ALA A 119 -8.42 -3.06 10.31
C ALA A 119 -7.88 -1.78 9.66
N ALA A 120 -6.67 -1.84 9.09
CA ALA A 120 -6.11 -0.72 8.35
C ALA A 120 -6.91 -0.40 7.08
N ALA A 121 -7.40 -1.43 6.39
CA ALA A 121 -8.21 -1.26 5.20
C ALA A 121 -9.57 -0.62 5.51
N GLU A 122 -10.19 -0.96 6.64
CA GLU A 122 -11.40 -0.30 7.13
C GLU A 122 -11.17 1.20 7.37
N ILE A 123 -10.06 1.56 8.04
CA ILE A 123 -9.68 2.96 8.27
C ILE A 123 -9.51 3.72 6.96
N LEU A 124 -8.84 3.12 5.97
CA LEU A 124 -8.62 3.74 4.66
C LEU A 124 -9.92 3.85 3.85
N ALA A 125 -10.76 2.80 3.85
CA ALA A 125 -12.06 2.82 3.18
C ALA A 125 -12.97 3.91 3.78
N ALA A 126 -12.95 4.11 5.10
CA ALA A 126 -13.72 5.17 5.74
C ALA A 126 -13.34 6.60 5.28
N LYS A 127 -12.17 6.80 4.65
CA LYS A 127 -11.75 8.12 4.13
C LYS A 127 -12.53 8.55 2.88
N ILE A 128 -13.05 7.60 2.09
CA ILE A 128 -13.78 7.91 0.83
C ILE A 128 -15.29 7.89 0.98
N LEU A 129 -15.82 7.26 2.03
CA LEU A 129 -17.23 7.34 2.40
C LEU A 129 -17.56 8.78 2.85
#